data_AF-A0A3D0SR68-F1
#
_entry.id   AF-A0A3D0SR68-F1
#
_cell.length_a   1.000
_cell.length_b   1.000
_cell.length_c   1.000
_cell.angle_alpha   90.00
_cell.angle_beta   90.00
_cell.angle_gamma   90.00
#
_symmetry.space_group_name_H-M   'P 1'
#
loop_
_entity.id
_entity.type
_entity.pdbx_description
1 polymer ?
#
loop_
_entity_poly.entity_id
_entity_poly.type
_entity_poly.pdbx_seq_one_letter_code
_entity_poly.pdbx_strand_id
1 'polypeptide(L)'
;MRSQTAIFSKLVCGFMRDRPPTVLSGTTCAEAIQQMSGDHASSVIVTDVNGRLLGLLTEQDVTRRIAFQIPPETPVDQVMTRRVLTISAGEYLYNAIGRMRRYNLRHLPVLNEDRAVIGILDMYDALSEASAQMVQQIDLITHEGTLEGLQKVKTAQVELAAELLDDGLPAPEIQALLTHINNDIYRRVTDMC
;
A
#
# COMPACT_ATOMS: atom_id res chain seq x y z
N MET A 1 -12.62 -22.25 -13.09
CA MET A 1 -13.17 -20.90 -12.83
C MET A 1 -12.14 -20.16 -11.99
N ARG A 2 -11.66 -18.97 -12.38
CA ARG A 2 -10.88 -18.13 -11.47
C ARG A 2 -11.84 -17.64 -10.38
N SER A 3 -11.51 -17.85 -9.10
CA SER A 3 -12.31 -17.33 -7.98
C SER A 3 -12.44 -15.82 -8.10
N GLN A 4 -13.65 -15.29 -7.90
CA GLN A 4 -13.94 -13.87 -8.02
C GLN A 4 -13.47 -13.09 -6.78
N THR A 5 -13.24 -13.77 -5.67
CA THR A 5 -12.89 -13.18 -4.37
C THR A 5 -11.44 -13.42 -3.94
N ALA A 6 -10.63 -14.10 -4.76
CA ALA A 6 -9.26 -14.51 -4.44
C ALA A 6 -8.34 -13.36 -3.96
N ILE A 7 -8.64 -12.10 -4.29
CA ILE A 7 -7.86 -10.96 -3.83
C ILE A 7 -7.94 -10.72 -2.32
N PHE A 8 -9.04 -11.13 -1.68
CA PHE A 8 -9.28 -10.90 -0.27
C PHE A 8 -8.49 -11.86 0.64
N SER A 9 -8.01 -12.99 0.11
CA SER A 9 -7.14 -13.94 0.81
C SER A 9 -5.66 -13.80 0.46
N LYS A 10 -5.32 -13.06 -0.60
CA LYS A 10 -3.92 -12.79 -1.00
C LYS A 10 -3.22 -11.88 0.01
N LEU A 11 -1.92 -12.10 0.19
CA LEU A 11 -1.05 -11.31 1.06
C LEU A 11 -0.12 -10.40 0.25
N VAL A 12 0.30 -9.30 0.86
CA VAL A 12 1.21 -8.31 0.25
C VAL A 12 2.51 -8.94 -0.24
N CYS A 13 3.09 -9.88 0.51
CA CYS A 13 4.35 -10.53 0.14
C CYS A 13 4.32 -11.22 -1.24
N GLY A 14 3.15 -11.67 -1.70
CA GLY A 14 3.02 -12.30 -3.02
C GLY A 14 3.00 -11.31 -4.20
N PHE A 15 2.94 -10.00 -3.92
CA PHE A 15 2.72 -8.94 -4.91
C PHE A 15 3.71 -7.78 -4.79
N MET A 16 4.54 -7.76 -3.75
CA MET A 16 5.58 -6.75 -3.60
C MET A 16 6.79 -7.04 -4.47
N ARG A 17 7.56 -6.00 -4.77
CA ARG A 17 8.92 -6.12 -5.30
C ARG A 17 9.91 -6.18 -4.14
N ASP A 18 10.58 -7.33 -3.95
CA ASP A 18 11.51 -7.60 -2.83
C ASP A 18 12.79 -6.73 -2.83
N ARG A 19 13.10 -6.10 -3.97
CA ARG A 19 14.28 -5.22 -4.14
C ARG A 19 13.85 -3.91 -4.78
N PRO A 20 13.24 -3.00 -4.01
CA PRO A 20 12.86 -1.70 -4.51
C PRO A 20 14.11 -0.84 -4.72
N PRO A 21 14.10 0.06 -5.71
CA PRO A 21 15.13 1.10 -5.82
C PRO A 21 15.22 1.84 -4.49
N THR A 22 16.43 1.87 -3.94
CA THR A 22 16.70 2.41 -2.61
C THR A 22 18.00 3.21 -2.62
N VAL A 23 17.98 4.41 -2.06
CA VAL A 23 19.13 5.29 -1.86
C VAL A 23 19.30 5.63 -0.38
N LEU A 24 20.51 6.04 0.00
CA LEU A 24 20.78 6.51 1.35
C LEU A 24 20.35 7.97 1.52
N SER A 25 20.07 8.37 2.75
CA SER A 25 20.05 9.77 3.14
C SER A 25 21.38 10.45 2.75
N GLY A 26 21.28 11.66 2.21
CA GLY A 26 22.38 12.45 1.67
C GLY A 26 22.61 12.27 0.17
N THR A 27 22.09 11.20 -0.46
CA THR A 27 22.18 11.01 -1.92
C THR A 27 21.57 12.19 -2.66
N THR A 28 22.18 12.59 -3.78
CA THR A 28 21.69 13.73 -4.56
C THR A 28 20.40 13.38 -5.32
N CYS A 29 19.59 14.38 -5.63
CA CYS A 29 18.40 14.19 -6.47
C CYS A 29 18.77 13.61 -7.84
N ALA A 30 19.88 14.03 -8.43
CA ALA A 30 20.38 13.51 -9.70
C ALA A 30 20.65 12.00 -9.66
N GLU A 31 21.38 11.53 -8.65
CA GLU A 31 21.69 10.11 -8.46
C GLU A 31 20.42 9.29 -8.21
N ALA A 32 19.51 9.81 -7.39
CA ALA A 32 18.24 9.14 -7.11
C ALA A 32 17.36 9.00 -8.36
N ILE A 33 17.28 10.05 -9.20
CA ILE A 33 16.57 10.01 -10.48
C ILE A 33 17.26 9.05 -11.46
N GLN A 34 18.59 9.03 -11.48
CA GLN A 34 19.34 8.09 -12.31
C GLN A 34 19.06 6.63 -11.90
N GLN A 35 19.00 6.36 -10.59
CA GLN A 35 18.66 5.03 -10.08
C GLN A 35 17.22 4.64 -10.44
N MET A 36 16.25 5.54 -10.26
CA MET A 36 14.86 5.32 -10.71
C MET A 36 14.79 4.96 -12.19
N SER A 37 15.51 5.71 -13.03
CA SER A 37 15.54 5.48 -14.47
C SER A 37 16.22 4.15 -14.84
N GLY A 38 17.33 3.80 -14.18
CA GLY A 38 18.04 2.54 -14.42
C GLY A 38 17.20 1.31 -14.04
N ASP A 39 16.49 1.41 -12.93
CA ASP A 39 15.64 0.33 -12.40
C ASP A 39 14.22 0.32 -13.00
N HIS A 40 13.94 1.18 -13.98
CA HIS A 40 12.62 1.34 -14.62
C HIS A 40 11.50 1.49 -13.58
N ALA A 41 11.75 2.31 -12.57
CA ALA A 41 10.90 2.46 -11.41
C ALA A 41 10.42 3.91 -11.25
N SER A 42 9.15 4.04 -10.87
CA SER A 42 8.49 5.33 -10.70
C SER A 42 8.61 5.91 -9.28
N SER A 43 9.34 5.22 -8.40
CA SER A 43 9.72 5.72 -7.08
C SER A 43 11.04 5.13 -6.60
N VAL A 44 11.65 5.82 -5.64
CA VAL A 44 12.85 5.39 -4.91
C VAL A 44 12.66 5.63 -3.43
N ILE A 45 13.05 4.63 -2.64
CA ILE A 45 12.98 4.65 -1.19
C ILE A 45 14.26 5.29 -0.63
N VAL A 46 14.13 6.16 0.36
CA VAL A 46 15.26 6.74 1.08
C VAL A 46 15.39 6.05 2.43
N THR A 47 16.56 5.50 2.73
CA THR A 47 16.83 4.81 4.00
C THR A 47 18.02 5.39 4.76
N ASP A 48 18.13 5.02 6.04
CA ASP A 48 19.39 5.14 6.77
C ASP A 48 20.37 4.03 6.37
N VAL A 49 21.57 4.06 6.97
CA VAL A 49 22.62 3.04 6.75
C VAL A 49 22.23 1.63 7.23
N ASN A 50 21.19 1.51 8.06
CA ASN A 50 20.68 0.24 8.57
C ASN A 50 19.48 -0.27 7.75
N GLY A 51 19.11 0.41 6.65
CA GLY A 51 17.97 0.04 5.80
C GLY A 51 16.60 0.44 6.35
N ARG A 52 16.55 1.30 7.38
CA ARG A 52 15.28 1.82 7.93
C ARG A 52 14.72 2.91 7.04
N LEU A 53 13.41 2.89 6.82
CA LEU A 53 12.71 3.86 6.01
C LEU A 53 12.81 5.28 6.59
N LEU A 54 13.31 6.22 5.79
CA LEU A 54 13.36 7.66 6.10
C LEU A 54 12.42 8.48 5.22
N GLY A 55 12.20 8.03 3.99
CA GLY A 55 11.29 8.70 3.07
C GLY A 55 11.08 7.99 1.75
N LEU A 56 10.25 8.59 0.92
CA LEU A 56 9.94 8.13 -0.43
C LEU A 56 9.99 9.31 -1.38
N LEU A 57 10.57 9.11 -2.56
CA LEU A 57 10.52 10.05 -3.67
C LEU A 57 9.85 9.37 -4.86
N THR A 58 8.90 10.05 -5.50
CA THR A 58 8.17 9.53 -6.67
C THR A 58 8.44 10.40 -7.90
N GLU A 59 8.16 9.90 -9.11
CA GLU A 59 8.21 10.70 -10.34
C GLU A 59 7.36 11.97 -10.27
N GLN A 60 6.26 11.91 -9.52
CA GLN A 60 5.39 13.07 -9.30
C GLN A 60 6.09 14.12 -8.43
N ASP A 61 6.86 13.71 -7.42
CA ASP A 61 7.67 14.62 -6.63
C ASP A 61 8.81 15.20 -7.47
N VAL A 62 9.47 14.38 -8.30
CA VAL A 62 10.48 14.85 -9.26
C VAL A 62 9.90 15.94 -10.15
N THR A 63 8.75 15.68 -10.77
CA THR A 63 8.11 16.64 -11.69
C THR A 63 7.61 17.90 -10.99
N ARG A 64 7.07 17.80 -9.76
CA ARG A 64 6.44 18.93 -9.06
C ARG A 64 7.40 19.76 -8.22
N ARG A 65 8.42 19.14 -7.64
CA ARG A 65 9.30 19.76 -6.63
C ARG A 65 10.73 19.94 -7.12
N ILE A 66 11.22 19.07 -8.01
CA ILE A 66 12.65 19.05 -8.39
C ILE A 66 12.84 19.71 -9.74
N ALA A 67 12.15 19.22 -10.77
CA ALA A 67 12.28 19.69 -12.14
C ALA A 67 12.12 21.23 -12.20
N PHE A 68 13.18 21.90 -12.63
CA PHE A 68 13.26 23.36 -12.82
C PHE A 68 13.16 24.22 -11.55
N GLN A 69 13.13 23.62 -10.36
CA GLN A 69 12.97 24.34 -9.08
C GLN A 69 14.15 24.16 -8.13
N ILE A 70 14.85 23.03 -8.20
CA ILE A 70 15.88 22.65 -7.24
C ILE A 70 17.15 22.18 -7.97
N PRO A 71 18.36 22.57 -7.52
CA PRO A 71 19.61 22.07 -8.08
C PRO A 71 19.69 20.53 -8.01
N PRO A 72 20.15 19.84 -9.06
CA PRO A 72 20.26 18.37 -9.08
C PRO A 72 21.12 17.79 -7.96
N GLU A 73 22.08 18.55 -7.44
CA GLU A 73 23.00 18.20 -6.36
C GLU A 73 22.34 18.28 -4.97
N THR A 74 21.09 18.76 -4.89
CA THR A 74 20.37 18.86 -3.62
C THR A 74 20.13 17.46 -3.04
N PRO A 75 20.38 17.24 -1.75
CA PRO A 75 20.10 15.95 -1.11
C PRO A 75 18.61 15.59 -1.15
N VAL A 76 18.31 14.31 -1.40
CA VAL A 76 16.94 13.77 -1.41
C VAL A 76 16.18 14.04 -0.12
N ASP A 77 16.87 14.20 1.00
CA ASP A 77 16.31 14.51 2.32
C ASP A 77 15.46 15.78 2.35
N GLN A 78 15.76 16.74 1.48
CA GLN A 78 15.06 18.02 1.42
C GLN A 78 13.74 17.94 0.66
N VAL A 79 13.58 16.93 -0.21
CA VAL A 79 12.47 16.84 -1.15
C VAL A 79 11.60 15.59 -0.96
N MET A 80 12.13 14.57 -0.29
CA MET A 80 11.43 13.32 0.00
C MET A 80 10.20 13.52 0.88
N THR A 81 9.20 12.68 0.69
CA THR A 81 8.08 12.57 1.62
C THR A 81 8.52 11.75 2.84
N ARG A 82 8.56 12.35 4.03
CA ARG A 82 9.04 11.69 5.27
C ARG A 82 7.99 10.83 5.96
N ARG A 83 6.74 11.29 6.01
CA ARG A 83 5.62 10.56 6.62
C ARG A 83 5.03 9.58 5.60
N VAL A 84 5.80 8.55 5.28
CA VAL A 84 5.41 7.54 4.31
C VAL A 84 4.48 6.54 5.00
N LEU A 85 3.32 6.28 4.39
CA LEU A 85 2.47 5.17 4.82
C LEU A 85 3.10 3.86 4.37
N THR A 86 3.07 2.85 5.24
CA THR A 86 3.75 1.56 5.02
C THR A 86 2.82 0.40 5.31
N ILE A 87 3.21 -0.79 4.88
CA ILE A 87 2.45 -2.02 5.13
C ILE A 87 3.37 -3.17 5.53
N SER A 88 2.85 -4.15 6.26
CA SER A 88 3.59 -5.39 6.52
C SER A 88 3.41 -6.40 5.38
N ALA A 89 4.42 -7.22 5.13
CA ALA A 89 4.39 -8.30 4.15
C ALA A 89 3.29 -9.34 4.43
N GLY A 90 2.92 -9.52 5.70
CA GLY A 90 1.87 -10.45 6.13
C GLY A 90 0.45 -9.87 6.13
N GLU A 91 0.27 -8.60 5.76
CA GLU A 91 -1.07 -8.01 5.65
C GLU A 91 -1.76 -8.45 4.35
N TYR A 92 -3.08 -8.42 4.36
CA TYR A 92 -3.90 -8.73 3.20
C TYR A 92 -3.76 -7.69 2.08
N LEU A 93 -3.71 -8.15 0.84
CA LEU A 93 -3.55 -7.32 -0.35
C LEU A 93 -4.72 -6.35 -0.54
N TYR A 94 -5.96 -6.79 -0.30
CA TYR A 94 -7.14 -5.91 -0.41
C TYR A 94 -7.03 -4.67 0.51
N ASN A 95 -6.45 -4.84 1.71
CA ASN A 95 -6.24 -3.73 2.64
C ASN A 95 -5.20 -2.76 2.11
N ALA A 96 -4.13 -3.28 1.51
CA ALA A 96 -3.12 -2.47 0.84
C ALA A 96 -3.75 -1.61 -0.26
N ILE A 97 -4.54 -2.22 -1.14
CA ILE A 97 -5.26 -1.54 -2.23
C ILE A 97 -6.20 -0.47 -1.66
N GLY A 98 -7.00 -0.81 -0.66
CA GLY A 98 -7.92 0.13 -0.02
C GLY A 98 -7.21 1.33 0.58
N ARG A 99 -6.09 1.11 1.30
CA ARG A 99 -5.26 2.19 1.84
C ARG A 99 -4.65 3.06 0.74
N MET A 100 -4.12 2.44 -0.31
CA MET A 100 -3.53 3.16 -1.43
C MET A 100 -4.55 4.05 -2.12
N ARG A 101 -5.76 3.54 -2.39
CA ARG A 101 -6.84 4.33 -2.99
C ARG A 101 -7.33 5.44 -2.07
N ARG A 102 -7.56 5.15 -0.79
CA ARG A 102 -8.05 6.13 0.20
C ARG A 102 -7.10 7.32 0.36
N TYR A 103 -5.80 7.05 0.37
CA TYR A 103 -4.77 8.07 0.52
C TYR A 103 -4.15 8.53 -0.82
N ASN A 104 -4.73 8.12 -1.95
CA ASN A 104 -4.27 8.42 -3.31
C ASN A 104 -2.77 8.14 -3.52
N LEU A 105 -2.30 6.99 -3.04
CA LEU A 105 -0.93 6.51 -3.15
C LEU A 105 -0.80 5.51 -4.30
N ARG A 106 0.35 5.56 -4.97
CA ARG A 106 0.72 4.57 -6.00
C ARG A 106 1.75 3.55 -5.53
N HIS A 107 2.45 3.87 -4.44
CA HIS A 107 3.48 3.01 -3.87
C HIS A 107 3.31 2.92 -2.36
N LEU A 108 3.55 1.73 -1.82
CA LEU A 108 3.49 1.47 -0.39
C LEU A 108 4.71 0.64 0.03
N PRO A 109 5.70 1.24 0.72
CA PRO A 109 6.84 0.48 1.23
C PRO A 109 6.40 -0.62 2.17
N VAL A 110 7.01 -1.79 1.99
CA VAL A 110 6.77 -2.97 2.81
C VAL A 110 7.90 -3.08 3.83
N LEU A 111 7.52 -3.10 5.11
CA LEU A 111 8.46 -3.17 6.22
C LEU A 111 8.38 -4.53 6.92
N ASN A 112 9.50 -4.97 7.48
CA ASN A 112 9.54 -6.04 8.46
C ASN A 112 9.27 -5.50 9.89
N GLU A 113 9.33 -6.39 10.88
CA GLU A 113 9.11 -6.06 12.30
C GLU A 113 10.13 -5.05 12.85
N ASP A 114 11.37 -5.07 12.33
CA ASP A 114 12.46 -4.13 12.69
C ASP A 114 12.34 -2.76 12.01
N ARG A 115 11.25 -2.53 11.26
CA ARG A 115 11.02 -1.35 10.42
C ARG A 115 12.05 -1.15 9.30
N ALA A 116 12.76 -2.20 8.93
CA ALA A 116 13.60 -2.21 7.74
C ALA A 116 12.75 -2.45 6.50
N VAL A 117 13.15 -1.83 5.39
CA VAL A 117 12.46 -1.98 4.10
C VAL A 117 12.81 -3.33 3.51
N ILE A 118 11.79 -4.14 3.21
CA ILE A 118 11.93 -5.45 2.58
C ILE A 118 11.26 -5.52 1.21
N GLY A 119 10.54 -4.48 0.82
CA GLY A 119 9.89 -4.42 -0.48
C GLY A 119 9.15 -3.11 -0.73
N ILE A 120 8.56 -3.01 -1.91
CA ILE A 120 7.57 -1.97 -2.24
C ILE A 120 6.41 -2.61 -2.99
N LEU A 121 5.20 -2.23 -2.63
CA LEU A 121 4.00 -2.59 -3.38
C LEU A 121 3.65 -1.46 -4.36
N ASP A 122 3.48 -1.80 -5.63
CA ASP A 122 2.96 -0.89 -6.66
C ASP A 122 1.45 -1.11 -6.84
N MET A 123 0.70 -0.03 -7.01
CA MET A 123 -0.74 -0.09 -7.22
C MET A 123 -1.12 -0.88 -8.47
N TYR A 124 -0.32 -0.75 -9.54
CA TYR A 124 -0.53 -1.47 -10.79
C TYR A 124 -0.40 -2.98 -10.57
N ASP A 125 0.67 -3.41 -9.91
CA ASP A 125 0.91 -4.83 -9.60
C ASP A 125 -0.16 -5.38 -8.65
N ALA A 126 -0.56 -4.59 -7.63
CA ALA A 126 -1.63 -4.96 -6.70
C ALA A 126 -2.99 -5.14 -7.39
N LEU A 127 -3.29 -4.32 -8.41
CA LEU A 127 -4.56 -4.39 -9.17
C LEU A 127 -4.53 -5.35 -10.36
N SER A 128 -3.36 -5.84 -10.77
CA SER A 128 -3.21 -6.69 -11.97
C SER A 128 -4.12 -7.94 -11.95
N GLU A 129 -4.48 -8.39 -10.76
CA GLU A 129 -5.31 -9.57 -10.51
C GLU A 129 -6.74 -9.22 -10.03
N ALA A 130 -7.10 -7.94 -9.94
CA ALA A 130 -8.39 -7.48 -9.43
C ALA A 130 -9.38 -7.19 -10.56
N SER A 131 -10.61 -7.69 -10.46
CA SER A 131 -11.70 -7.24 -11.34
C SER A 131 -12.21 -5.87 -10.90
N ALA A 132 -12.86 -5.13 -11.80
CA ALA A 132 -13.49 -3.86 -11.45
C ALA A 132 -14.52 -4.00 -10.31
N GLN A 133 -15.25 -5.13 -10.26
CA GLN A 133 -16.19 -5.44 -9.19
C GLN A 133 -15.49 -5.63 -7.85
N MET A 134 -14.36 -6.35 -7.81
CA MET A 134 -13.56 -6.50 -6.59
C MET A 134 -13.06 -5.13 -6.09
N VAL A 135 -12.60 -4.26 -6.99
CA VAL A 135 -12.13 -2.93 -6.61
C VAL A 135 -13.27 -2.11 -5.98
N GLN A 136 -14.50 -2.20 -6.51
CA GLN A 136 -15.67 -1.55 -5.89
C GLN A 136 -15.97 -2.12 -4.50
N GLN A 137 -15.90 -3.45 -4.32
CA GLN A 137 -16.07 -4.05 -3.00
C GLN A 137 -14.97 -3.61 -2.01
N ILE A 138 -13.71 -3.53 -2.46
CA ILE A 138 -12.60 -3.01 -1.65
C ILE A 138 -12.89 -1.58 -1.22
N ASP A 139 -13.38 -0.73 -2.12
CA ASP A 139 -13.70 0.66 -1.81
C ASP A 139 -14.78 0.75 -0.74
N LEU A 140 -15.86 -0.03 -0.89
CA LEU A 140 -16.95 -0.11 0.07
C LEU A 140 -16.48 -0.49 1.48
N ILE A 141 -15.54 -1.43 1.61
CA ILE A 141 -15.09 -1.89 2.93
C ILE A 141 -13.98 -1.03 3.55
N THR A 142 -13.22 -0.27 2.76
CA THR A 142 -11.99 0.43 3.24
C THR A 142 -12.07 1.96 3.27
N HIS A 143 -12.91 2.60 2.45
CA HIS A 143 -12.87 4.06 2.29
C HIS A 143 -13.74 4.84 3.27
N GLU A 144 -14.76 4.19 3.82
CA GLU A 144 -15.74 4.87 4.67
C GLU A 144 -15.14 5.28 6.02
N GLY A 145 -15.26 6.58 6.34
CA GLY A 145 -14.81 7.19 7.59
C GLY A 145 -15.93 7.83 8.42
N THR A 146 -17.19 7.65 8.01
CA THR A 146 -18.37 8.13 8.74
C THR A 146 -19.07 6.99 9.46
N LEU A 147 -19.88 7.29 10.48
CA LEU A 147 -20.62 6.25 11.20
C LEU A 147 -21.59 5.50 10.27
N GLU A 148 -22.29 6.21 9.38
CA GLU A 148 -23.16 5.63 8.35
C GLU A 148 -22.35 4.76 7.38
N GLY A 149 -21.19 5.24 6.95
CA GLY A 149 -20.28 4.48 6.10
C GLY A 149 -19.80 3.19 6.76
N LEU A 150 -19.44 3.22 8.04
CA LEU A 150 -19.02 2.04 8.78
C LEU A 150 -20.15 1.02 8.98
N GLN A 151 -21.41 1.45 9.05
CA GLN A 151 -22.57 0.54 8.99
C GLN A 151 -22.65 -0.16 7.63
N LYS A 152 -22.39 0.56 6.52
CA LYS A 152 -22.32 -0.04 5.18
C LYS A 152 -21.18 -1.07 5.08
N VAL A 153 -20.00 -0.77 5.64
CA VAL A 153 -18.90 -1.75 5.75
C VAL A 153 -19.36 -3.00 6.50
N LYS A 154 -20.08 -2.83 7.63
CA LYS A 154 -20.57 -3.95 8.45
C LYS A 154 -21.54 -4.86 7.67
N THR A 155 -22.39 -4.30 6.82
CA THR A 155 -23.27 -5.09 5.94
C THR A 155 -22.48 -5.76 4.82
N ALA A 156 -21.64 -5.00 4.11
CA ALA A 156 -20.86 -5.49 2.97
C ALA A 156 -19.92 -6.65 3.33
N GLN A 157 -19.33 -6.66 4.53
CA GLN A 157 -18.48 -7.79 4.95
C GLN A 157 -19.25 -9.11 5.10
N VAL A 158 -20.55 -9.08 5.40
CA VAL A 158 -21.37 -10.30 5.53
C VAL A 158 -21.61 -10.89 4.15
N GLU A 159 -21.91 -10.04 3.16
CA GLU A 159 -22.06 -10.43 1.76
C GLU A 159 -20.75 -11.00 1.22
N LEU A 160 -19.62 -10.32 1.46
CA LEU A 160 -18.30 -10.81 1.10
C LEU A 160 -17.99 -12.18 1.71
N ALA A 161 -18.35 -12.41 2.98
CA ALA A 161 -18.15 -13.71 3.62
C ALA A 161 -18.98 -14.83 2.97
N ALA A 162 -20.21 -14.54 2.54
CA ALA A 162 -21.03 -15.49 1.81
C ALA A 162 -20.41 -15.82 0.45
N GLU A 163 -19.96 -14.81 -0.31
CA GLU A 163 -19.28 -15.00 -1.59
C GLU A 163 -17.99 -15.83 -1.45
N LEU A 164 -17.20 -15.58 -0.40
CA LEU A 164 -15.98 -16.34 -0.12
C LEU A 164 -16.27 -17.82 0.23
N LEU A 165 -17.37 -18.09 0.94
CA LEU A 165 -17.82 -19.45 1.23
C LEU A 165 -18.25 -20.16 -0.06
N ASP A 166 -18.99 -19.48 -0.92
CA ASP A 166 -19.44 -20.00 -2.21
C ASP A 166 -18.25 -20.28 -3.17
N ASP A 167 -17.21 -19.45 -3.10
CA ASP A 167 -15.93 -19.64 -3.81
C ASP A 167 -15.06 -20.76 -3.19
N GLY A 168 -15.47 -21.33 -2.06
CA GLY A 168 -14.81 -22.48 -1.41
C GLY A 168 -13.60 -22.12 -0.55
N LEU A 169 -13.47 -20.86 -0.10
CA LEU A 169 -12.39 -20.47 0.80
C LEU A 169 -12.56 -21.14 2.18
N PRO A 170 -11.49 -21.65 2.83
CA PRO A 170 -11.60 -22.26 4.14
C PRO A 170 -12.15 -21.31 5.20
N ALA A 171 -13.10 -21.80 6.01
CA ALA A 171 -13.74 -21.00 7.07
C ALA A 171 -12.76 -20.26 8.02
N PRO A 172 -11.60 -20.83 8.41
CA PRO A 172 -10.62 -20.10 9.21
C PRO A 172 -10.04 -18.86 8.51
N GLU A 173 -9.86 -18.92 7.19
CA GLU A 173 -9.34 -17.78 6.41
C GLU A 173 -10.40 -16.68 6.29
N ILE A 174 -11.66 -17.05 6.07
CA ILE A 174 -12.80 -16.12 6.07
C ILE A 174 -12.93 -15.45 7.45
N GLN A 175 -12.83 -16.22 8.53
CA GLN A 175 -12.89 -15.70 9.89
C GLN A 175 -11.74 -14.72 10.16
N ALA A 176 -10.52 -15.03 9.72
CA ALA A 176 -9.36 -14.15 9.88
C ALA A 176 -9.56 -12.83 9.13
N LEU A 177 -10.07 -12.89 7.90
CA LEU A 177 -10.42 -11.71 7.10
C LEU A 177 -11.48 -10.85 7.80
N LEU A 178 -12.59 -11.45 8.24
CA LEU A 178 -13.65 -10.74 8.96
C LEU A 178 -13.16 -10.12 10.26
N THR A 179 -12.28 -10.82 10.99
CA THR A 179 -11.66 -10.28 12.21
C THR A 179 -10.85 -9.04 11.87
N HIS A 180 -10.07 -9.07 10.77
CA HIS A 180 -9.30 -7.92 10.32
C HIS A 180 -10.19 -6.73 9.94
N ILE A 181 -11.27 -6.95 9.17
CA ILE A 181 -12.23 -5.91 8.80
C ILE A 181 -12.87 -5.29 10.06
N ASN A 182 -13.33 -6.12 11.00
CA ASN A 182 -13.94 -5.63 12.23
C ASN A 182 -12.95 -4.80 13.07
N ASN A 183 -11.70 -5.25 13.20
CA ASN A 183 -10.68 -4.50 13.92
C ASN A 183 -10.38 -3.14 13.27
N ASP A 184 -10.41 -3.08 11.93
CA ASP A 184 -10.25 -1.82 11.21
C ASP A 184 -11.45 -0.89 11.37
N ILE A 185 -12.69 -1.40 11.37
CA ILE A 185 -13.90 -0.64 11.74
C ILE A 185 -13.74 -0.05 13.14
N TYR A 186 -13.35 -0.87 14.13
CA TYR A 186 -13.20 -0.42 15.52
C TYR A 186 -12.17 0.70 15.64
N ARG A 187 -11.02 0.57 14.97
CA ARG A 187 -9.97 1.60 14.94
C ARG A 187 -10.50 2.91 14.34
N ARG A 188 -11.23 2.83 13.22
CA ARG A 188 -11.83 4.00 12.58
C ARG A 188 -12.86 4.68 13.49
N VAL A 189 -13.67 3.92 14.23
CA VAL A 189 -14.62 4.48 15.22
C VAL A 189 -13.87 5.20 16.35
N THR A 190 -12.80 4.61 16.89
CA THR A 190 -12.04 5.26 17.96
C THR A 190 -11.35 6.55 17.52
N ASP A 191 -10.92 6.63 16.26
CA ASP A 191 -10.29 7.84 15.70
C ASP A 191 -11.31 8.99 15.46
N MET A 192 -12.61 8.73 15.54
CA MET A 192 -13.68 9.73 15.37
C MET A 192 -14.12 10.40 16.69
N CYS A 193 -13.69 9.86 17.84
CA CYS A 193 -14.00 10.37 19.18
C CYS A 193 -12.92 11.36 19.66
#